data_AF-A0AAD5E9M1-F1
#
_entry.id   AF-A0AAD5E9M1-F1
#
_cell.length_a   1.000
_cell.length_b   1.000
_cell.length_c   1.000
_cell.angle_alpha   90.00
_cell.angle_beta   90.00
_cell.angle_gamma   90.00
#
_symmetry.space_group_name_H-M   'P 1'
#
loop_
_entity.id
_entity.type
_entity.pdbx_description
1 polymer ?
#
loop_
_entity_poly.entity_id
_entity_poly.type
_entity_poly.pdbx_seq_one_letter_code
_entity_poly.pdbx_strand_id
1 'polypeptide(L)'
;MTQKPNPEAFPPGFFFIQSQRVPTLTVDVNDGSMSADSNILLWNKKDVDNVNQLWAYEDGFIVNKKSGLVLDIKGGEVKAGKSIIQYARKGVLARNQEWRFLDGFICPISDERLCIDIESNNPSSGSNIVLASRNRQRPSQLWTLVEHNPPQLANYHRMLLPLTPEAKGSKRSRNWTFSSGRLASTSIQR
;
A
#
# COMPACT_ATOMS: atom_id res chain seq x y z
N MET A 1 2.24 21.69 -4.46
CA MET A 1 0.94 21.16 -4.92
C MET A 1 0.98 19.66 -4.72
N THR A 2 0.28 19.12 -3.74
CA THR A 2 0.15 17.67 -3.57
C THR A 2 -0.85 17.17 -4.60
N GLN A 3 -0.37 16.48 -5.64
CA GLN A 3 -1.27 15.74 -6.52
C GLN A 3 -2.06 14.76 -5.64
N LYS A 4 -3.37 14.70 -5.81
CA LYS A 4 -4.16 13.60 -5.26
C LYS A 4 -3.57 12.29 -5.82
N PRO A 5 -3.39 11.24 -5.01
CA PRO A 5 -2.90 9.97 -5.53
C PRO A 5 -3.83 9.52 -6.65
N ASN A 6 -3.25 9.22 -7.81
CA ASN A 6 -4.00 8.62 -8.91
C ASN A 6 -4.47 7.23 -8.43
N PRO A 7 -5.78 6.97 -8.30
CA PRO A 7 -6.27 5.66 -7.86
C PRO A 7 -5.87 4.51 -8.80
N GLU A 8 -5.37 4.83 -10.00
CA GLU A 8 -4.88 3.88 -10.99
C GLU A 8 -3.35 3.71 -10.98
N ALA A 9 -2.63 4.31 -10.02
CA ALA A 9 -1.18 4.16 -9.93
C ALA A 9 -0.78 3.11 -8.88
N PHE A 10 0.35 2.44 -9.10
CA PHE A 10 1.03 1.71 -8.03
C PHE A 10 1.47 2.69 -6.94
N PRO A 11 1.30 2.35 -5.66
CA PRO A 11 1.69 3.23 -4.57
C PRO A 11 3.22 3.32 -4.46
N PRO A 12 3.76 4.42 -3.89
CA PRO A 12 5.18 4.50 -3.61
C PRO A 12 5.59 3.51 -2.51
N GLY A 13 6.84 3.03 -2.59
CA GLY A 13 7.39 2.11 -1.59
C GLY A 13 6.86 0.68 -1.72
N PHE A 14 6.85 -0.04 -0.59
CA PHE A 14 6.38 -1.43 -0.57
C PHE A 14 4.87 -1.50 -0.34
N PHE A 15 4.23 -2.47 -0.98
CA PHE A 15 2.79 -2.73 -0.87
C PHE A 15 2.48 -4.23 -0.92
N PHE A 16 1.30 -4.59 -0.44
CA PHE A 16 0.69 -5.89 -0.68
C PHE A 16 -0.21 -5.81 -1.91
N ILE A 17 -0.24 -6.88 -2.70
CA ILE A 17 -1.26 -7.07 -3.74
C ILE A 17 -2.33 -7.98 -3.13
N GLN A 18 -3.39 -7.36 -2.59
CA GLN A 18 -4.43 -8.03 -1.83
C GLN A 18 -5.61 -8.38 -2.72
N SER A 19 -6.20 -9.58 -2.56
CA SER A 19 -7.42 -9.93 -3.26
C SER A 19 -8.59 -9.05 -2.80
N GLN A 20 -9.32 -8.42 -3.72
CA GLN A 20 -10.56 -7.70 -3.35
C GLN A 20 -11.65 -8.67 -2.86
N ARG A 21 -11.68 -9.90 -3.40
CA ARG A 21 -12.69 -10.90 -3.04
C ARG A 21 -12.45 -11.51 -1.66
N VAL A 22 -11.19 -11.73 -1.29
CA VAL A 22 -10.80 -12.29 0.02
C VAL A 22 -9.64 -11.48 0.59
N PRO A 23 -9.92 -10.37 1.33
CA PRO A 23 -8.88 -9.44 1.78
C PRO A 23 -7.83 -10.02 2.75
N THR A 24 -8.06 -11.20 3.30
CA THR A 24 -7.06 -11.91 4.11
C THR A 24 -5.99 -12.61 3.27
N LEU A 25 -6.12 -12.61 1.94
CA LEU A 25 -5.22 -13.26 1.01
C LEU A 25 -4.46 -12.25 0.13
N THR A 26 -3.18 -12.50 -0.10
CA THR A 26 -2.29 -11.64 -0.89
C THR A 26 -1.37 -12.45 -1.81
N VAL A 27 -0.86 -11.81 -2.86
CA VAL A 27 0.14 -12.40 -3.77
C VAL A 27 1.44 -12.65 -3.02
N ASP A 28 1.92 -13.88 -3.10
CA ASP A 28 3.05 -14.41 -2.33
C ASP A 28 3.98 -15.22 -3.26
N VAL A 29 5.29 -15.10 -3.04
CA VAL A 29 6.28 -15.99 -3.64
C VAL A 29 6.31 -17.31 -2.88
N ASN A 30 5.95 -18.42 -3.54
CA ASN A 30 5.84 -19.74 -2.92
C ASN A 30 7.07 -20.08 -2.05
N ASP A 31 6.80 -20.56 -0.84
CA ASP A 31 7.80 -20.89 0.21
C ASP A 31 8.76 -19.74 0.56
N GLY A 32 8.42 -18.51 0.16
CA GLY A 32 9.32 -17.37 0.25
C GLY A 32 10.64 -17.59 -0.48
N SER A 33 10.65 -18.40 -1.54
CA SER A 33 11.85 -18.72 -2.31
C SER A 33 12.52 -17.46 -2.87
N MET A 34 13.85 -17.48 -2.99
CA MET A 34 14.64 -16.43 -3.66
C MET A 34 15.09 -16.85 -5.06
N SER A 35 14.76 -18.07 -5.48
CA SER A 35 15.16 -18.60 -6.78
C SER A 35 14.28 -18.06 -7.90
N ALA A 36 14.89 -17.84 -9.07
CA ALA A 36 14.15 -17.66 -10.31
C ALA A 36 13.25 -18.87 -10.58
N ASP A 37 12.19 -18.67 -11.38
CA ASP A 37 11.15 -19.66 -11.70
C ASP A 37 10.28 -20.11 -10.52
N SER A 38 10.45 -19.51 -9.33
CA SER A 38 9.57 -19.80 -8.20
C SER A 38 8.16 -19.29 -8.47
N ASN A 39 7.17 -20.12 -8.14
CA ASN A 39 5.77 -19.85 -8.42
C ASN A 39 5.25 -18.66 -7.61
N ILE A 40 4.35 -17.90 -8.23
CA ILE A 40 3.54 -16.90 -7.55
C ILE A 40 2.17 -17.47 -7.27
N LEU A 41 1.72 -17.35 -6.03
CA LEU A 41 0.45 -17.89 -5.58
C LEU A 41 -0.27 -16.89 -4.67
N LEU A 42 -1.49 -17.25 -4.30
CA LEU A 42 -2.29 -16.55 -3.32
C LEU A 42 -2.06 -17.19 -1.94
N TRP A 43 -1.71 -16.41 -0.93
CA TRP A 43 -1.47 -16.91 0.43
C TRP A 43 -2.08 -16.01 1.50
N ASN A 44 -2.30 -16.56 2.70
CA ASN A 44 -2.71 -15.78 3.86
C ASN A 44 -1.72 -14.63 4.11
N LYS A 45 -2.24 -13.41 4.19
CA LYS A 45 -1.45 -12.21 4.50
C LYS A 45 -0.81 -12.39 5.88
N LYS A 46 0.52 -12.22 5.93
CA LYS A 46 1.31 -12.35 7.14
C LYS A 46 1.58 -11.00 7.78
N ASP A 47 1.54 -10.94 9.11
CA ASP A 47 1.89 -9.73 9.86
C ASP A 47 3.39 -9.65 10.18
N VAL A 48 4.06 -10.80 10.27
CA VAL A 48 5.50 -10.96 10.46
C VAL A 48 6.09 -11.81 9.35
N ASP A 49 7.39 -11.67 9.08
CA ASP A 49 8.10 -12.41 8.02
C ASP A 49 7.38 -12.39 6.66
N ASN A 50 6.78 -11.24 6.35
CA ASN A 50 5.92 -11.02 5.19
C ASN A 50 6.67 -10.43 3.99
N VAL A 51 8.01 -10.37 4.04
CA VAL A 51 8.82 -9.74 2.99
C VAL A 51 8.69 -10.44 1.63
N ASN A 52 8.29 -11.71 1.57
CA ASN A 52 7.96 -12.41 0.31
C ASN A 52 6.56 -12.06 -0.25
N GLN A 53 5.73 -11.32 0.51
CA GLN A 53 4.42 -10.80 0.12
C GLN A 53 4.44 -9.30 -0.18
N LEU A 54 5.61 -8.66 -0.01
CA LEU A 54 5.81 -7.24 -0.22
C LEU A 54 6.41 -7.00 -1.60
N TRP A 55 5.81 -6.06 -2.32
CA TRP A 55 6.15 -5.72 -3.69
C TRP A 55 6.43 -4.22 -3.79
N ALA A 56 7.34 -3.83 -4.68
CA ALA A 56 7.56 -2.45 -5.09
C ALA A 56 7.29 -2.33 -6.59
N TYR A 57 7.07 -1.11 -7.07
CA TYR A 57 6.92 -0.86 -8.50
C TYR A 57 8.00 0.10 -8.99
N GLU A 58 8.81 -0.34 -9.95
CA GLU A 58 9.97 0.38 -10.46
C GLU A 58 10.00 0.26 -11.98
N ASP A 59 9.79 1.37 -12.70
CA ASP A 59 9.91 1.46 -14.16
C ASP A 59 9.15 0.38 -14.96
N GLY A 60 7.93 0.03 -14.55
CA GLY A 60 7.14 -1.03 -15.19
C GLY A 60 7.25 -2.39 -14.54
N PHE A 61 8.19 -2.59 -13.63
CA PHE A 61 8.44 -3.88 -12.98
C PHE A 61 7.83 -3.93 -11.60
N ILE A 62 7.19 -5.05 -11.26
CA ILE A 62 6.72 -5.35 -9.91
C ILE A 62 7.81 -6.21 -9.23
N VAL A 63 8.55 -5.63 -8.29
CA VAL A 63 9.75 -6.20 -7.66
C VAL A 63 9.39 -6.78 -6.30
N ASN A 64 9.75 -8.04 -6.04
CA ASN A 64 9.57 -8.64 -4.73
C ASN A 64 10.62 -8.12 -3.73
N LYS A 65 10.19 -7.73 -2.53
CA LYS A 65 11.09 -7.20 -1.49
C LYS A 65 12.12 -8.21 -1.01
N LYS A 66 11.76 -9.49 -0.89
CA LYS A 66 12.66 -10.52 -0.34
C LYS A 66 13.75 -10.91 -1.33
N SER A 67 13.36 -11.19 -2.58
CA SER A 67 14.26 -11.76 -3.58
C SER A 67 14.92 -10.71 -4.49
N GLY A 68 14.32 -9.53 -4.63
CA GLY A 68 14.71 -8.54 -5.65
C GLY A 68 14.37 -8.97 -7.08
N LEU A 69 13.71 -10.12 -7.26
CA LEU A 69 13.23 -10.61 -8.54
C LEU A 69 11.89 -9.95 -8.91
N VAL A 70 11.53 -10.02 -10.19
CA VAL A 70 10.33 -9.36 -10.71
C VAL A 70 9.24 -10.36 -11.05
N LEU A 71 7.99 -9.91 -10.99
CA LEU A 71 6.82 -10.64 -11.47
C LEU A 71 6.96 -10.92 -12.97
N ASP A 72 6.84 -12.19 -13.38
CA ASP A 72 7.16 -12.65 -14.73
C ASP A 72 6.10 -13.67 -15.22
N ILE A 73 5.68 -13.53 -16.49
CA ILE A 73 4.84 -14.51 -17.16
C ILE A 73 5.74 -15.66 -17.65
N LYS A 74 5.52 -16.84 -17.07
CA LYS A 74 6.35 -18.04 -17.30
C LYS A 74 6.50 -18.36 -18.80
N GLY A 75 7.74 -18.53 -19.24
CA GLY A 75 8.08 -18.87 -20.62
C GLY A 75 8.04 -17.68 -21.60
N GLY A 76 7.79 -16.45 -21.13
CA GLY A 76 7.95 -15.22 -21.91
C GLY A 76 6.83 -14.89 -22.90
N GLU A 77 5.95 -15.84 -23.20
CA GLU A 77 4.81 -15.62 -24.10
C GLU A 77 3.63 -15.01 -23.32
N VAL A 78 3.23 -13.78 -23.70
CA VAL A 78 2.09 -13.06 -23.11
C VAL A 78 0.79 -13.66 -23.65
N LYS A 79 0.32 -14.74 -23.02
CA LYS A 79 -0.85 -15.51 -23.43
C LYS A 79 -1.61 -16.03 -22.21
N ALA A 80 -2.95 -16.11 -22.31
CA ALA A 80 -3.79 -16.67 -21.26
C ALA A 80 -3.40 -18.12 -20.91
N GLY A 81 -3.56 -18.49 -19.65
CA GLY A 81 -3.24 -19.80 -19.08
C GLY A 81 -1.79 -19.97 -18.63
N LYS A 82 -0.93 -18.96 -18.80
CA LYS A 82 0.46 -19.01 -18.31
C LYS A 82 0.50 -18.74 -16.81
N SER A 83 1.24 -19.54 -16.05
CA SER A 83 1.52 -19.24 -14.65
C SER A 83 2.36 -17.97 -14.50
N ILE A 84 2.19 -17.31 -13.36
CA ILE A 84 3.05 -16.21 -12.95
C ILE A 84 4.13 -16.74 -12.02
N ILE A 85 5.36 -16.32 -12.26
CA ILE A 85 6.56 -16.68 -11.50
C ILE A 85 7.29 -15.41 -11.09
N GLN A 86 8.35 -15.56 -10.28
CA GLN A 86 9.39 -14.53 -10.18
C GLN A 86 10.59 -14.88 -11.06
N TYR A 87 11.22 -13.88 -11.66
CA TYR A 87 12.42 -14.07 -12.47
C TYR A 87 13.37 -12.87 -12.38
N ALA A 88 14.61 -13.04 -12.85
CA ALA A 88 15.56 -11.94 -12.95
C ALA A 88 15.03 -10.86 -13.91
N ARG A 89 15.16 -9.59 -13.51
CA ARG A 89 14.75 -8.45 -14.34
C ARG A 89 15.52 -8.44 -15.66
N LYS A 90 14.81 -8.44 -16.78
CA LYS A 90 15.38 -8.38 -18.13
C LYS A 90 15.65 -6.93 -18.51
N GLY A 91 16.81 -6.67 -19.08
CA GLY A 91 17.18 -5.33 -19.57
C GLY A 91 16.65 -5.00 -20.97
N VAL A 92 16.31 -6.02 -21.77
CA VAL A 92 15.74 -5.88 -23.12
C VAL A 92 14.63 -6.90 -23.33
N LEU A 93 13.66 -6.58 -24.19
CA LEU A 93 12.53 -7.45 -24.53
C LEU A 93 11.77 -7.98 -23.29
N ALA A 94 11.61 -7.14 -22.27
CA ALA A 94 11.03 -7.50 -20.97
C ALA A 94 9.49 -7.47 -20.94
N ARG A 95 8.82 -7.63 -22.10
CA ARG A 95 7.35 -7.51 -22.22
C ARG A 95 6.57 -8.43 -21.28
N ASN A 96 7.18 -9.56 -20.90
CA ASN A 96 6.59 -10.54 -19.98
C ASN A 96 6.78 -10.18 -18.49
N GLN A 97 7.42 -9.05 -18.19
CA GLN A 97 7.76 -8.55 -16.85
C GLN A 97 7.29 -7.10 -16.61
N GLU A 98 6.65 -6.50 -17.62
CA GLU A 98 6.21 -5.11 -17.62
C GLU A 98 4.70 -5.03 -17.35
N TRP A 99 4.31 -4.35 -16.28
CA TRP A 99 2.97 -4.38 -15.73
C TRP A 99 2.38 -2.97 -15.59
N ARG A 100 1.05 -2.89 -15.68
CA ARG A 100 0.27 -1.69 -15.40
C ARG A 100 -0.88 -2.04 -14.47
N PHE A 101 -1.23 -1.11 -13.59
CA PHE A 101 -2.43 -1.17 -12.77
C PHE A 101 -3.54 -0.36 -13.44
N LEU A 102 -4.72 -0.95 -13.65
CA LEU A 102 -5.86 -0.33 -14.31
C LEU A 102 -7.13 -0.75 -13.57
N ASP A 103 -7.80 0.15 -12.85
CA ASP A 103 -9.08 -0.13 -12.19
C ASP A 103 -9.11 -1.44 -11.35
N GLY A 104 -8.05 -1.74 -10.59
CA GLY A 104 -7.96 -2.98 -9.82
C GLY A 104 -7.37 -4.18 -10.56
N PHE A 105 -7.09 -4.07 -11.86
CA PHE A 105 -6.43 -5.11 -12.65
C PHE A 105 -4.93 -4.87 -12.75
N ILE A 106 -4.13 -5.93 -12.63
CA ILE A 106 -2.70 -5.90 -12.95
C ILE A 106 -2.52 -6.58 -14.31
N CYS A 107 -2.17 -5.80 -15.32
CA CYS A 107 -2.15 -6.19 -16.73
C CYS A 107 -0.74 -6.07 -17.31
N PRO A 108 -0.33 -6.93 -18.26
CA PRO A 108 0.90 -6.71 -19.01
C PRO A 108 0.78 -5.42 -19.85
N ILE A 109 1.82 -4.59 -19.87
CA ILE A 109 1.83 -3.36 -20.68
C ILE A 109 1.65 -3.68 -22.17
N SER A 110 2.17 -4.83 -22.63
CA SER A 110 2.08 -5.23 -24.03
C SER A 110 0.69 -5.71 -24.46
N ASP A 111 -0.19 -6.10 -23.54
CA ASP A 111 -1.57 -6.52 -23.85
C ASP A 111 -2.49 -6.37 -22.63
N GLU A 112 -3.16 -5.22 -22.55
CA GLU A 112 -4.09 -4.90 -21.44
C GLU A 112 -5.40 -5.70 -21.47
N ARG A 113 -5.62 -6.54 -22.49
CA ARG A 113 -6.75 -7.47 -22.54
C ARG A 113 -6.50 -8.70 -21.65
N LEU A 114 -5.28 -8.87 -21.15
CA LEU A 114 -4.90 -9.90 -20.21
C LEU A 114 -4.56 -9.29 -18.84
N CYS A 115 -4.78 -10.05 -17.77
CA CYS A 115 -4.40 -9.65 -16.41
C CYS A 115 -4.10 -10.87 -15.55
N ILE A 116 -3.44 -10.66 -14.42
CA ILE A 116 -3.27 -11.74 -13.44
C ILE A 116 -4.63 -12.10 -12.82
N ASP A 117 -4.84 -13.39 -12.60
CA ASP A 117 -6.08 -14.00 -12.14
C ASP A 117 -5.76 -15.10 -11.13
N ILE A 118 -6.64 -15.27 -10.15
CA ILE A 118 -6.62 -16.44 -9.26
C ILE A 118 -7.20 -17.61 -10.05
N GLU A 119 -6.39 -18.65 -10.27
CA GLU A 119 -6.75 -19.78 -11.11
C GLU A 119 -8.10 -20.39 -10.69
N SER A 120 -8.91 -20.75 -11.69
CA SER A 120 -10.24 -21.35 -11.50
C SER A 120 -11.24 -20.48 -10.70
N ASN A 121 -10.98 -19.19 -10.50
CA ASN A 121 -11.82 -18.28 -9.71
C ASN A 121 -12.06 -18.81 -8.26
N ASN A 122 -11.06 -19.50 -7.71
CA ASN A 122 -11.12 -20.11 -6.38
C ASN A 122 -10.10 -19.46 -5.43
N PRO A 123 -10.45 -18.36 -4.74
CA PRO A 123 -9.55 -17.69 -3.82
C PRO A 123 -9.37 -18.48 -2.52
N SER A 124 -8.33 -19.30 -2.47
CA SER A 124 -7.89 -20.04 -1.27
C SER A 124 -6.38 -19.93 -1.10
N SER A 125 -5.86 -20.11 0.11
CA SER A 125 -4.42 -20.20 0.32
C SER A 125 -3.81 -21.32 -0.54
N GLY A 126 -2.70 -21.03 -1.21
CA GLY A 126 -2.04 -21.93 -2.16
C GLY A 126 -2.60 -21.87 -3.58
N SER A 127 -3.64 -21.08 -3.85
CA SER A 127 -4.20 -20.97 -5.21
C SER A 127 -3.19 -20.32 -6.15
N ASN A 128 -3.02 -20.93 -7.32
CA ASN A 128 -2.06 -20.44 -8.31
C ASN A 128 -2.50 -19.10 -8.91
N ILE A 129 -1.53 -18.26 -9.29
CA ILE A 129 -1.76 -17.05 -10.06
C ILE A 129 -1.39 -17.30 -11.52
N VAL A 130 -2.33 -17.00 -12.42
CA VAL A 130 -2.18 -17.19 -13.86
C VAL A 130 -2.49 -15.90 -14.61
N LEU A 131 -2.05 -15.82 -15.87
CA LEU A 131 -2.52 -14.79 -16.79
C LEU A 131 -3.83 -15.25 -17.44
N ALA A 132 -4.85 -14.39 -17.46
CA ALA A 132 -6.15 -14.69 -18.06
C ALA A 132 -6.73 -13.49 -18.81
N SER A 133 -7.75 -13.72 -19.65
CA SER A 133 -8.50 -12.64 -20.28
C SER A 133 -9.18 -11.76 -19.24
N ARG A 134 -8.91 -10.45 -19.30
CA ARG A 134 -9.45 -9.45 -18.40
C ARG A 134 -10.96 -9.39 -18.52
N ASN A 135 -11.65 -9.54 -17.39
CA ASN A 135 -13.10 -9.60 -17.30
C ASN A 135 -13.57 -8.89 -16.03
N ARG A 136 -14.30 -7.78 -16.18
CA ARG A 136 -14.86 -6.99 -15.06
C ARG A 136 -15.87 -7.74 -14.21
N GLN A 137 -16.43 -8.84 -14.69
CA GLN A 137 -17.35 -9.69 -13.95
C GLN A 137 -16.63 -10.82 -13.20
N ARG A 138 -15.28 -10.85 -13.20
CA ARG A 138 -14.47 -11.84 -12.47
C ARG A 138 -13.75 -11.20 -11.29
N PRO A 139 -14.30 -11.30 -10.06
CA PRO A 139 -13.66 -10.72 -8.89
C PRO A 139 -12.31 -11.36 -8.52
N SER A 140 -11.98 -12.54 -9.07
CA SER A 140 -10.65 -13.16 -8.92
C SER A 140 -9.52 -12.38 -9.59
N GLN A 141 -9.85 -11.42 -10.45
CA GLN A 141 -8.90 -10.57 -11.17
C GLN A 141 -8.74 -9.18 -10.56
N LEU A 142 -9.47 -8.89 -9.47
CA LEU A 142 -9.51 -7.59 -8.84
C LEU A 142 -8.62 -7.55 -7.58
N TRP A 143 -7.74 -6.57 -7.56
CA TRP A 143 -6.70 -6.40 -6.56
C TRP A 143 -6.78 -5.03 -5.90
N THR A 144 -6.48 -4.99 -4.61
CA THR A 144 -6.23 -3.77 -3.86
C THR A 144 -4.74 -3.69 -3.58
N LEU A 145 -4.11 -2.57 -3.92
CA LEU A 145 -2.73 -2.29 -3.57
C LEU A 145 -2.73 -1.65 -2.18
N VAL A 146 -2.31 -2.40 -1.17
CA VAL A 146 -2.30 -1.94 0.23
C VAL A 146 -0.88 -1.52 0.61
N GLU A 147 -0.66 -0.22 0.77
CA GLU A 147 0.63 0.33 1.21
C GLU A 147 1.12 -0.34 2.50
N HIS A 148 2.36 -0.83 2.46
CA HIS A 148 3.04 -1.31 3.64
C HIS A 148 3.81 -0.14 4.26
N ASN A 149 3.17 0.49 5.25
CA ASN A 149 3.79 1.54 6.02
C ASN A 149 4.22 0.97 7.38
N PRO A 150 5.46 0.46 7.54
CA PRO A 150 5.89 -0.07 8.83
C PRO A 150 5.82 1.06 9.87
N PRO A 151 5.42 0.77 11.12
CA PRO A 151 5.27 1.76 12.20
C PRO A 151 6.50 2.63 12.52
N GLN A 152 7.64 2.39 11.86
CA GLN A 152 8.91 3.03 12.19
C GLN A 152 9.09 4.44 11.59
N LEU A 153 8.44 4.77 10.45
CA LEU A 153 8.57 6.11 9.83
C LEU A 153 7.60 7.15 10.43
N ALA A 154 6.43 6.72 10.91
CA ALA A 154 5.44 7.61 11.53
C ALA A 154 5.95 8.26 12.83
N ASN A 155 6.80 7.54 13.58
CA ASN A 155 7.40 8.06 14.81
C ASN A 155 8.61 8.96 14.55
N TYR A 156 9.40 8.70 13.50
CA TYR A 156 10.55 9.54 13.16
C TYR A 156 10.15 10.96 12.71
N HIS A 157 9.08 11.08 11.91
CA HIS A 157 8.55 12.40 11.51
C HIS A 157 7.90 13.19 12.65
N ARG A 158 7.36 12.53 13.68
CA ARG A 158 6.88 13.21 14.89
C ARG A 158 8.00 13.64 15.83
N MET A 159 9.16 12.99 15.77
CA MET A 159 10.31 13.26 16.64
C MET A 159 11.21 14.40 16.11
N LEU A 160 11.15 14.71 14.81
CA LEU A 160 11.97 15.75 14.15
C LEU A 160 11.25 17.11 13.95
N LEU A 161 9.98 17.23 14.35
CA LEU A 161 9.37 18.57 14.42
C LEU A 161 10.04 19.32 15.58
N PRO A 162 10.56 20.55 15.37
CA PRO A 162 11.01 21.36 16.48
C PRO A 162 9.82 21.55 17.42
N LEU A 163 9.99 21.15 18.68
CA LEU A 163 9.07 21.50 19.75
C LEU A 163 8.98 23.03 19.74
N THR A 164 7.88 23.56 19.22
CA THR A 164 7.61 24.99 19.38
C THR A 164 7.57 25.26 20.87
N PRO A 165 8.37 26.21 21.41
CA PRO A 165 8.30 26.51 22.83
C PRO A 165 6.87 26.94 23.15
N GLU A 166 6.20 26.20 24.04
CA GLU A 166 4.90 26.57 24.56
C GLU A 166 4.95 28.02 25.07
N ALA A 167 4.07 28.86 24.56
CA ALA A 167 3.91 30.23 25.01
C ALA A 167 3.53 30.23 26.49
N LYS A 168 4.51 30.51 27.36
CA LYS A 168 4.24 30.97 28.73
C LYS A 168 3.55 32.33 28.63
N GLY A 169 2.26 32.36 28.95
CA GLY A 169 1.60 33.63 29.24
C GLY A 169 0.08 33.62 29.16
N SER A 170 -0.59 33.43 30.28
CA SER A 170 -1.76 34.24 30.61
C SER A 170 -2.08 34.15 32.11
N LYS A 171 -1.66 35.18 32.86
CA LYS A 171 -2.29 35.50 34.14
C LYS A 171 -3.69 36.02 33.82
N ARG A 172 -4.73 35.23 34.10
CA ARG A 172 -6.09 35.76 34.22
C ARG A 172 -6.29 36.34 35.61
N SER A 173 -6.28 37.67 35.70
CA SER A 173 -6.89 38.44 36.77
C SER A 173 -8.38 38.09 36.88
N ARG A 174 -8.82 37.63 38.05
CA ARG A 174 -10.25 37.54 38.38
C ARG A 174 -10.58 38.71 39.30
N ASN A 175 -11.34 39.68 38.77
CA ASN A 175 -12.10 40.61 39.58
C ASN A 175 -13.34 39.88 40.09
N TRP A 176 -13.52 39.84 41.40
CA TRP A 176 -14.80 39.55 42.04
C TRP A 176 -15.30 40.82 42.73
N THR A 177 -16.54 41.16 42.40
CA THR A 177 -17.35 42.26 42.90
C THR A 177 -17.68 42.07 44.38
N PHE A 178 -17.47 43.11 45.19
CA PHE A 178 -18.05 43.23 46.52
C PHE A 178 -19.37 44.01 46.43
N SER A 179 -20.45 43.43 46.97
CA SER A 179 -21.70 44.14 47.27
C SER A 179 -22.12 43.85 48.71
N SER A 180 -21.94 44.82 49.59
CA SER A 180 -22.91 45.12 50.66
C SER A 180 -22.59 46.50 51.22
N GLY A 181 -23.59 47.38 51.14
CA GLY A 181 -23.51 48.76 51.59
C GLY A 181 -23.82 48.94 53.08
N ARG A 182 -23.37 50.09 53.59
CA ARG A 182 -23.72 50.88 54.80
C ARG A 182 -22.41 51.45 55.36
N LEU A 183 -22.24 52.72 55.72
CA LEU A 183 -23.12 53.87 55.99
C LEU A 183 -22.38 55.18 55.68
N ALA A 184 -23.16 56.27 55.63
CA ALA A 184 -22.87 57.72 55.76
C ALA A 184 -21.54 58.10 56.46
N SER A 185 -20.90 59.25 56.26
CA SER A 185 -21.36 60.64 56.11
C SER A 185 -20.14 61.52 55.78
N THR A 186 -20.33 62.56 54.95
CA THR A 186 -19.85 63.97 55.06
C THR A 186 -18.71 64.28 56.07
N SER A 187 -17.62 65.00 55.75
CA SER A 187 -17.52 66.43 55.32
C SER A 187 -16.02 66.76 55.01
N ILE A 188 -15.64 67.34 53.87
CA ILE A 188 -15.28 68.76 53.56
C ILE A 188 -14.25 69.46 54.49
N GLN A 189 -13.32 70.18 53.82
CA GLN A 189 -12.44 71.31 54.23
C GLN A 189 -11.02 70.84 54.62
N ARG A 190 -9.92 71.38 54.08
CA ARG A 190 -9.63 72.55 53.24
C ARG A 190 -8.31 72.29 52.52
#